data_AF-A0A8T3BZE8-F1
#
_entry.id   AF-A0A8T3BZE8-F1
#
_cell.length_a   1.000
_cell.length_b   1.000
_cell.length_c   1.000
_cell.angle_alpha   90.00
_cell.angle_beta   90.00
_cell.angle_gamma   90.00
#
_symmetry.space_group_name_H-M   'P 1'
#
loop_
_entity.id
_entity.type
_entity.pdbx_description
1 polymer ?
#
loop_
_entity_poly.entity_id
_entity_poly.type
_entity_poly.pdbx_seq_one_letter_code
_entity_poly.pdbx_strand_id
1 'polypeptide(L)'
;MKVTEGKNGKIQSGGGWPMQLLSVACLSIAAKMEETHVPVLLDLQILEPKYVFEPRTICRMELLILTVLTWRMRAVTPFDFLPYLAASVLPVDSSAILSRATNLIISSRRVVDFLIFRPSTIAAAAMLCASVKIAAPSASDNAVCFSYFSEWNKDVVGECRQLMEEYLIDACPSESPPSHTHSPVGTVSAAACVSCNVEKSSAGVVKAEPPPLKRRRLVDGECG
;
A
#
# COMPACT_ATOMS: atom_id res chain seq x y z
N MET A 1 -13.44 -6.01 -36.65
CA MET A 1 -12.61 -5.80 -35.46
C MET A 1 -11.29 -5.28 -35.96
N LYS A 2 -10.94 -4.02 -35.69
CA LYS A 2 -9.70 -3.43 -36.17
C LYS A 2 -8.74 -3.36 -35.00
N VAL A 3 -7.66 -4.12 -35.07
CA VAL A 3 -6.59 -4.16 -34.07
C VAL A 3 -5.37 -3.56 -34.75
N THR A 4 -4.84 -2.47 -34.19
CA THR A 4 -3.59 -1.89 -34.66
C THR A 4 -2.47 -2.29 -33.70
N GLU A 5 -1.45 -2.96 -34.23
CA GLU A 5 -0.28 -3.41 -33.47
C GLU A 5 0.67 -2.24 -33.22
N GLY A 6 0.95 -1.95 -31.94
CA GLY A 6 1.95 -0.97 -31.53
C GLY A 6 3.37 -1.55 -31.65
N LYS A 7 4.26 -0.87 -32.35
CA LYS A 7 5.66 -1.31 -32.53
C LYS A 7 6.51 -1.07 -31.26
N ASN A 8 7.12 -2.17 -30.81
CA ASN A 8 8.38 -2.32 -30.07
C ASN A 8 8.41 -2.12 -28.54
N GLY A 9 8.88 -3.17 -27.83
CA GLY A 9 9.21 -3.15 -26.40
C GLY A 9 8.87 -4.47 -25.69
N LYS A 10 9.88 -5.31 -25.42
CA LYS A 10 9.74 -6.69 -24.94
C LYS A 10 9.38 -6.75 -23.46
N ILE A 11 8.13 -7.10 -23.14
CA ILE A 11 7.75 -7.84 -21.92
C ILE A 11 6.78 -8.94 -22.35
N GLN A 12 7.20 -10.19 -22.22
CA GLN A 12 6.33 -11.34 -22.46
C GLN A 12 5.37 -11.49 -21.28
N SER A 13 4.21 -10.84 -21.36
CA SER A 13 3.07 -11.17 -20.51
C SER A 13 2.14 -12.11 -21.31
N GLY A 14 1.91 -13.31 -20.78
CA GLY A 14 1.37 -14.49 -21.48
C GLY A 14 -0.10 -14.44 -21.91
N GLY A 15 -0.66 -13.29 -22.27
CA GLY A 15 -2.00 -13.16 -22.82
C GLY A 15 -1.95 -12.42 -24.15
N GLY A 16 -2.48 -13.02 -25.22
CA GLY A 16 -2.63 -12.32 -26.51
C GLY A 16 -3.58 -11.11 -26.42
N TRP A 17 -3.97 -10.56 -27.57
CA TRP A 17 -4.92 -9.45 -27.65
C TRP A 17 -6.20 -9.59 -26.78
N PRO A 18 -6.79 -10.78 -26.53
CA PRO A 18 -7.98 -10.89 -25.70
C PRO A 18 -7.75 -10.50 -24.24
N MET A 19 -6.57 -10.82 -23.69
CA MET A 19 -6.26 -10.51 -22.29
C MET A 19 -6.06 -9.01 -22.07
N GLN A 20 -5.43 -8.33 -23.05
CA GLN A 20 -5.30 -6.88 -23.02
C GLN A 20 -6.66 -6.19 -23.21
N LEU A 21 -7.52 -6.70 -24.09
CA LEU A 21 -8.88 -6.16 -24.25
C LEU A 21 -9.68 -6.33 -22.96
N LEU A 22 -9.59 -7.49 -22.31
CA LEU A 22 -10.22 -7.77 -21.02
C LEU A 22 -9.71 -6.79 -19.95
N SER A 23 -8.40 -6.59 -19.83
CA SER A 23 -7.83 -5.69 -18.81
C SER A 23 -8.25 -4.24 -19.02
N VAL A 24 -8.21 -3.73 -20.26
CA VAL A 24 -8.65 -2.37 -20.60
C VAL A 24 -10.15 -2.18 -20.31
N ALA A 25 -10.98 -3.17 -20.64
CA ALA A 25 -12.41 -3.11 -20.36
C ALA A 25 -12.71 -3.16 -18.85
N CYS A 26 -12.02 -4.02 -18.09
CA CYS A 26 -12.13 -4.05 -16.63
C CYS A 26 -11.72 -2.72 -16.00
N LEU A 27 -10.62 -2.11 -16.46
CA LEU A 27 -10.15 -0.81 -15.99
C LEU A 27 -11.15 0.31 -16.31
N SER A 28 -11.72 0.30 -17.51
CA SER A 28 -12.77 1.26 -17.92
C SER A 28 -14.01 1.15 -17.05
N ILE A 29 -14.48 -0.07 -16.77
CA ILE A 29 -15.61 -0.27 -15.85
C ILE A 29 -15.26 0.24 -14.45
N ALA A 30 -14.09 -0.10 -13.92
CA ALA A 30 -13.66 0.36 -12.59
C ALA A 30 -13.60 1.89 -12.50
N ALA A 31 -13.03 2.56 -13.51
CA ALA A 31 -13.00 4.02 -13.57
C ALA A 31 -14.41 4.62 -13.59
N LYS A 32 -15.35 4.03 -14.33
CA LYS A 32 -16.76 4.48 -14.35
C LYS A 32 -17.49 4.27 -13.02
N MET A 33 -17.03 3.34 -12.19
CA MET A 33 -17.65 3.02 -10.90
C MET A 33 -17.11 3.87 -9.76
N GLU A 34 -15.82 4.20 -9.76
CA GLU A 34 -15.13 4.80 -8.61
C GLU A 34 -14.69 6.26 -8.86
N GLU A 35 -14.50 6.69 -10.11
CA GLU A 35 -14.01 8.05 -10.41
C GLU A 35 -15.14 9.05 -10.59
N THR A 36 -14.93 10.26 -10.08
CA THR A 36 -15.82 11.41 -10.33
C THR A 36 -15.73 11.91 -11.77
N HIS A 37 -14.54 11.80 -12.36
CA HIS A 37 -14.24 12.22 -13.73
C HIS A 37 -13.57 11.06 -14.45
N VAL A 38 -14.36 10.35 -15.26
CA VAL A 38 -13.88 9.15 -15.95
C VAL A 38 -12.86 9.55 -17.04
N PRO A 39 -11.64 8.99 -17.02
CA PRO A 39 -10.65 9.21 -18.08
C PRO A 39 -11.15 8.75 -19.45
N VAL A 40 -10.61 9.32 -20.52
CA VAL A 40 -11.00 8.93 -21.88
C VAL A 40 -10.49 7.50 -22.16
N LEU A 41 -11.25 6.70 -22.91
CA LEU A 41 -10.89 5.31 -23.25
C LEU A 41 -9.53 5.16 -23.94
N LEU A 42 -9.05 6.21 -24.61
CA LEU A 42 -7.72 6.22 -25.20
C LEU A 42 -6.65 6.31 -24.11
N ASP A 43 -6.90 7.09 -23.07
CA ASP A 43 -5.97 7.30 -21.96
C ASP A 43 -5.81 6.05 -21.10
N LEU A 44 -6.88 5.27 -20.96
CA LEU A 44 -6.86 3.98 -20.27
C LEU A 44 -6.01 2.92 -20.98
N GLN A 45 -5.67 3.14 -22.25
CA GLN A 45 -4.82 2.24 -23.02
C GLN A 45 -3.34 2.64 -22.97
N ILE A 46 -2.94 3.71 -22.27
CA ILE A 46 -1.58 4.29 -22.36
C ILE A 46 -0.50 3.47 -21.63
N LEU A 47 -0.88 2.53 -20.74
CA LEU A 47 0.09 1.71 -20.02
C LEU A 47 0.67 0.60 -20.91
N GLU A 48 1.58 0.97 -21.81
CA GLU A 48 2.35 0.12 -22.73
C GLU A 48 1.49 -0.86 -23.56
N PRO A 49 0.51 -0.37 -24.34
CA PRO A 49 -0.38 -1.25 -25.09
C PRO A 49 0.34 -1.91 -26.27
N LYS A 50 0.34 -3.25 -26.31
CA LYS A 50 0.72 -3.98 -27.53
C LYS A 50 -0.31 -3.82 -28.65
N TYR A 51 -1.58 -3.73 -28.26
CA TYR A 51 -2.73 -3.59 -29.14
C TYR A 51 -3.54 -2.34 -28.78
N VAL A 52 -3.96 -1.57 -29.77
CA VAL A 52 -4.90 -0.46 -29.56
C VAL A 52 -6.27 -0.85 -30.10
N PHE A 53 -7.30 -0.63 -29.28
CA PHE A 53 -8.68 -1.02 -29.55
C PHE A 53 -9.56 0.21 -29.78
N GLU A 54 -10.44 0.11 -30.78
CA GLU A 54 -11.49 1.11 -30.99
C GLU A 54 -12.45 1.15 -29.78
N PRO A 55 -12.96 2.34 -29.39
CA PRO A 55 -13.91 2.49 -28.30
C PRO A 55 -15.13 1.55 -28.37
N ARG A 56 -15.63 1.28 -29.58
CA ARG A 56 -16.74 0.35 -29.81
C ARG A 56 -16.41 -1.09 -29.40
N THR A 57 -15.16 -1.51 -29.57
CA THR A 57 -14.70 -2.84 -29.19
C THR A 57 -14.60 -2.96 -27.68
N ILE A 58 -14.08 -1.92 -27.01
CA ILE A 58 -14.01 -1.85 -25.55
C ILE A 58 -15.42 -1.87 -24.96
N CYS A 59 -16.33 -1.03 -25.45
CA CYS A 59 -17.72 -0.99 -24.99
C CYS A 59 -18.44 -2.35 -25.10
N ARG A 60 -18.21 -3.11 -26.18
CA ARG A 60 -18.75 -4.48 -26.29
C ARG A 60 -18.18 -5.42 -25.24
N MET A 61 -16.88 -5.33 -24.96
CA MET A 61 -16.24 -6.12 -23.90
C MET A 61 -16.74 -5.70 -22.52
N GLU A 62 -16.96 -4.41 -22.27
CA GLU A 62 -17.54 -3.91 -21.03
C GLU A 62 -18.92 -4.52 -20.78
N LEU A 63 -19.80 -4.50 -21.79
CA LEU A 63 -21.13 -5.12 -21.70
C LEU A 63 -21.04 -6.62 -21.43
N LEU A 64 -20.11 -7.33 -22.09
CA LEU A 64 -19.88 -8.75 -21.82
C LEU A 64 -19.49 -8.98 -20.34
N ILE A 65 -18.52 -8.24 -19.82
CA ILE A 65 -18.08 -8.34 -18.43
C ILE A 65 -19.25 -8.04 -17.48
N LEU A 66 -20.00 -6.97 -17.72
CA LEU A 66 -21.17 -6.60 -16.91
C LEU A 66 -22.24 -7.69 -16.92
N THR A 67 -22.50 -8.31 -18.06
CA THR A 67 -23.46 -9.42 -18.14
C THR A 67 -22.98 -10.65 -17.36
N VAL A 68 -21.71 -11.02 -17.46
CA VAL A 68 -21.12 -12.14 -16.71
C VAL A 68 -21.13 -11.86 -15.21
N LEU A 69 -20.85 -10.62 -14.81
CA LEU A 69 -20.92 -10.18 -13.42
C LEU A 69 -22.36 -9.94 -12.94
N THR A 70 -23.38 -10.18 -13.76
CA THR A 70 -24.80 -9.90 -13.45
C THR A 70 -25.04 -8.46 -12.98
N TRP A 71 -24.26 -7.51 -13.50
CA TRP A 71 -24.26 -6.09 -13.11
C TRP A 71 -23.91 -5.84 -11.62
N ARG A 72 -23.36 -6.84 -10.92
CA ARG A 72 -22.95 -6.73 -9.51
C ARG A 72 -21.56 -6.11 -9.39
N MET A 73 -21.48 -4.81 -9.66
CA MET A 73 -20.22 -4.05 -9.67
C MET A 73 -19.75 -3.58 -8.29
N ARG A 74 -20.63 -3.61 -7.29
CA ARG A 74 -20.29 -3.26 -5.91
C ARG A 74 -19.72 -4.48 -5.19
N ALA A 75 -18.47 -4.80 -5.49
CA ALA A 75 -17.75 -5.87 -4.80
C ALA A 75 -17.41 -5.42 -3.38
N VAL A 76 -17.59 -6.32 -2.41
CA VAL A 76 -17.08 -6.12 -1.06
C VAL A 76 -15.56 -6.30 -1.11
N THR A 77 -14.83 -5.32 -0.62
CA THR A 77 -13.36 -5.27 -0.59
C THR A 77 -12.86 -5.45 0.84
N PRO A 78 -11.58 -5.83 1.05
CA PRO A 78 -11.02 -5.90 2.40
C PRO A 78 -11.08 -4.55 3.15
N PHE A 79 -11.10 -3.43 2.42
CA PHE A 79 -11.19 -2.09 3.01
C PHE A 79 -12.51 -1.85 3.75
N ASP A 80 -13.60 -2.48 3.30
CA ASP A 80 -14.92 -2.34 3.94
C ASP A 80 -14.94 -2.87 5.39
N PHE A 81 -14.03 -3.79 5.72
CA PHE A 81 -13.92 -4.38 7.05
C PHE A 81 -12.98 -3.61 7.99
N LEU A 82 -12.09 -2.78 7.46
CA LEU A 82 -11.07 -2.10 8.28
C LEU A 82 -11.65 -1.20 9.37
N PRO A 83 -12.69 -0.35 9.14
CA PRO A 83 -13.23 0.50 10.19
C PRO A 83 -13.87 -0.31 11.33
N TYR A 84 -14.56 -1.39 10.98
CA TYR A 84 -15.18 -2.30 11.95
C TYR A 84 -14.11 -2.97 12.82
N LEU A 85 -13.07 -3.50 12.17
CA LEU A 85 -11.96 -4.17 12.84
C LEU A 85 -11.12 -3.22 13.70
N ALA A 86 -10.96 -1.97 13.25
CA ALA A 86 -10.26 -0.94 14.01
C ALA A 86 -11.04 -0.55 15.28
N ALA A 87 -12.35 -0.35 15.17
CA ALA A 87 -13.21 0.00 16.30
C ALA A 87 -13.25 -1.09 17.39
N SER A 88 -13.15 -2.37 17.01
CA SER A 88 -13.18 -3.48 17.96
C SER A 88 -11.88 -3.71 18.72
N VAL A 89 -10.74 -3.18 18.24
CA VAL A 89 -9.42 -3.70 18.63
C VAL A 89 -8.38 -2.63 18.95
N LEU A 90 -8.52 -1.40 18.44
CA LEU A 90 -7.46 -0.41 18.55
C LEU A 90 -7.76 0.69 19.57
N PRO A 91 -6.73 1.23 20.25
CA PRO A 91 -6.85 2.46 21.03
C PRO A 91 -7.12 3.67 20.12
N VAL A 92 -7.44 4.82 20.74
CA VAL A 92 -7.89 6.06 20.07
C VAL A 92 -6.95 6.53 18.94
N ASP A 93 -5.65 6.26 19.02
CA ASP A 93 -4.64 6.68 18.03
C ASP A 93 -4.17 5.52 17.13
N SER A 94 -5.06 5.04 16.26
CA SER A 94 -4.87 3.82 15.44
C SER A 94 -4.51 4.06 13.96
N SER A 95 -4.31 5.32 13.58
CA SER A 95 -4.10 5.73 12.19
C SER A 95 -2.88 5.07 11.53
N ALA A 96 -1.79 4.87 12.28
CA ALA A 96 -0.58 4.22 11.78
C ALA A 96 -0.81 2.75 11.43
N ILE A 97 -1.58 2.04 12.27
CA ILE A 97 -1.92 0.62 12.04
C ILE A 97 -2.86 0.51 10.85
N LEU A 98 -3.88 1.37 10.76
CA LEU A 98 -4.81 1.39 9.65
C LEU A 98 -4.11 1.70 8.31
N SER A 99 -3.21 2.68 8.29
CA SER A 99 -2.40 3.03 7.12
C SER A 99 -1.52 1.85 6.68
N ARG A 100 -0.89 1.16 7.64
CA ARG A 100 -0.08 -0.03 7.36
C ARG A 100 -0.92 -1.19 6.82
N ALA A 101 -2.07 -1.47 7.42
CA ALA A 101 -2.99 -2.51 6.95
C ALA A 101 -3.51 -2.21 5.53
N THR A 102 -3.83 -0.94 5.25
CA THR A 102 -4.23 -0.46 3.92
C THR A 102 -3.12 -0.76 2.89
N ASN A 103 -1.87 -0.46 3.20
CA ASN A 103 -0.72 -0.74 2.33
C ASN A 103 -0.52 -2.24 2.08
N LEU A 104 -0.74 -3.10 3.09
CA LEU A 104 -0.68 -4.55 2.93
C LEU A 104 -1.78 -5.06 2.00
N ILE A 105 -3.02 -4.59 2.17
CA ILE A 105 -4.14 -4.94 1.28
C ILE A 105 -3.87 -4.45 -0.15
N ILE A 106 -3.26 -3.27 -0.33
CA ILE A 106 -2.88 -2.80 -1.66
C ILE A 106 -1.83 -3.73 -2.28
N SER A 107 -0.85 -4.14 -1.49
CA SER A 107 0.25 -5.00 -1.96
C SER A 107 -0.22 -6.42 -2.28
N SER A 108 -1.21 -6.94 -1.54
CA SER A 108 -1.76 -8.29 -1.77
C SER A 108 -2.39 -8.46 -3.16
N ARG A 109 -2.85 -7.37 -3.79
CA ARG A 109 -3.41 -7.40 -5.16
C ARG A 109 -2.42 -7.89 -6.23
N ARG A 110 -1.11 -7.85 -5.95
CA ARG A 110 -0.05 -8.30 -6.86
C ARG A 110 0.19 -9.80 -6.81
N VAL A 111 -0.36 -10.49 -5.80
CA VAL A 111 -0.12 -11.90 -5.53
C VAL A 111 -1.46 -12.63 -5.66
N VAL A 112 -1.58 -13.48 -6.69
CA VAL A 112 -2.84 -14.14 -7.06
C VAL A 112 -3.33 -15.12 -5.99
N ASP A 113 -2.44 -15.63 -5.14
CA ASP A 113 -2.78 -16.59 -4.09
C ASP A 113 -3.72 -15.98 -3.04
N PHE A 114 -3.77 -14.65 -2.91
CA PHE A 114 -4.74 -14.01 -2.02
C PHE A 114 -6.19 -14.14 -2.48
N LEU A 115 -6.44 -14.49 -3.75
CA LEU A 115 -7.80 -14.62 -4.31
C LEU A 115 -8.60 -15.79 -3.70
N ILE A 116 -7.93 -16.74 -3.03
CA ILE A 116 -8.61 -17.84 -2.32
C ILE A 116 -9.28 -17.37 -1.02
N PHE A 117 -8.80 -16.26 -0.44
CA PHE A 117 -9.30 -15.77 0.84
C PHE A 117 -10.47 -14.81 0.65
N ARG A 118 -11.39 -14.83 1.63
CA ARG A 118 -12.48 -13.85 1.68
C ARG A 118 -11.93 -12.46 2.00
N PRO A 119 -12.59 -11.38 1.54
CA PRO A 119 -12.16 -10.01 1.85
C PRO A 119 -12.00 -9.73 3.35
N SER A 120 -12.87 -10.29 4.19
CA SER A 120 -12.79 -10.18 5.66
C SER A 120 -11.53 -10.84 6.24
N THR A 121 -11.11 -11.98 5.69
CA THR A 121 -9.89 -12.70 6.10
C THR A 121 -8.65 -11.90 5.74
N ILE A 122 -8.59 -11.35 4.53
CA ILE A 122 -7.49 -10.49 4.07
C ILE A 122 -7.38 -9.26 4.99
N ALA A 123 -8.52 -8.63 5.32
CA ALA A 123 -8.54 -7.47 6.22
C ALA A 123 -8.01 -7.83 7.63
N ALA A 124 -8.48 -8.93 8.21
CA ALA A 124 -8.03 -9.39 9.52
C ALA A 124 -6.52 -9.73 9.54
N ALA A 125 -6.04 -10.46 8.54
CA ALA A 125 -4.62 -10.78 8.40
C ALA A 125 -3.75 -9.51 8.26
N ALA A 126 -4.18 -8.55 7.44
CA ALA A 126 -3.47 -7.29 7.27
C ALA A 126 -3.42 -6.47 8.57
N MET A 127 -4.50 -6.45 9.34
CA MET A 127 -4.56 -5.77 10.64
C MET A 127 -3.63 -6.42 11.68
N LEU A 128 -3.57 -7.75 11.72
CA LEU A 128 -2.63 -8.49 12.56
C LEU A 128 -1.17 -8.23 12.16
N CYS A 129 -0.85 -8.29 10.87
CA CYS A 129 0.48 -7.95 10.37
C CYS A 129 0.88 -6.49 10.64
N ALA A 130 -0.11 -5.60 10.69
CA ALA A 130 0.09 -4.18 10.96
C ALA A 130 0.37 -3.90 12.44
N SER A 131 -0.32 -4.58 13.36
CA SER A 131 -0.17 -4.40 14.80
C SER A 131 1.17 -4.95 15.33
N VAL A 132 1.63 -6.11 14.84
CA VAL A 132 2.85 -6.77 15.33
C VAL A 132 4.11 -5.93 15.17
N LYS A 133 4.23 -5.10 14.11
CA LYS A 133 5.45 -4.29 13.87
C LYS A 133 5.48 -2.97 14.66
N ILE A 134 4.32 -2.46 15.07
CA ILE A 134 4.19 -1.22 15.87
C ILE A 134 4.20 -1.54 17.39
N ALA A 135 3.93 -2.78 17.76
CA ALA A 135 3.86 -3.32 19.12
C ALA A 135 5.18 -3.33 19.94
N ALA A 136 6.29 -2.84 19.40
CA ALA A 136 7.57 -2.80 20.12
C ALA A 136 7.59 -2.00 21.45
N PRO A 137 6.57 -1.19 21.84
CA PRO A 137 6.55 -0.56 23.16
C PRO A 137 5.40 -0.88 24.13
N SER A 138 4.34 -1.67 23.80
CA SER A 138 3.26 -1.97 24.77
C SER A 138 2.61 -3.35 24.60
N ALA A 139 2.97 -4.32 25.44
CA ALA A 139 2.60 -5.73 25.26
C ALA A 139 1.14 -6.10 25.64
N SER A 140 0.38 -5.25 26.36
CA SER A 140 -0.95 -5.61 26.89
C SER A 140 -2.08 -5.54 25.87
N ASP A 141 -2.15 -4.47 25.08
CA ASP A 141 -3.30 -4.21 24.19
C ASP A 141 -3.23 -5.08 22.93
N ASN A 142 -2.02 -5.51 22.58
CA ASN A 142 -1.75 -6.41 21.46
C ASN A 142 -2.24 -7.84 21.70
N ALA A 143 -2.30 -8.29 22.96
CA ALA A 143 -2.83 -9.60 23.31
C ALA A 143 -4.34 -9.69 23.03
N VAL A 144 -5.08 -8.59 23.24
CA VAL A 144 -6.54 -8.50 22.99
C VAL A 144 -6.84 -8.47 21.49
N CYS A 145 -6.02 -7.74 20.72
CA CYS A 145 -6.06 -7.73 19.25
C CYS A 145 -5.84 -9.15 18.70
N PHE A 146 -4.75 -9.78 19.14
CA PHE A 146 -4.42 -11.12 18.73
C PHE A 146 -5.48 -12.14 19.16
N SER A 147 -6.06 -12.04 20.36
CA SER A 147 -7.13 -12.96 20.81
C SER A 147 -8.42 -12.79 20.00
N TYR A 148 -8.88 -11.57 19.77
CA TYR A 148 -10.11 -11.30 19.00
C TYR A 148 -10.02 -11.86 17.57
N PHE A 149 -8.88 -11.63 16.89
CA PHE A 149 -8.68 -12.14 15.54
C PHE A 149 -8.32 -13.62 15.49
N SER A 150 -7.61 -14.15 16.50
CA SER A 150 -7.26 -15.57 16.55
C SER A 150 -8.42 -16.48 16.96
N GLU A 151 -9.45 -15.96 17.64
CA GLU A 151 -10.73 -16.66 17.81
C GLU A 151 -11.52 -16.70 16.50
N TRP A 152 -11.30 -15.72 15.62
CA TRP A 152 -12.00 -15.61 14.34
C TRP A 152 -11.33 -16.44 13.25
N ASN A 153 -11.80 -17.67 13.03
CA ASN A 153 -11.38 -18.55 11.94
C ASN A 153 -9.84 -18.69 11.85
N LYS A 154 -9.25 -19.06 13.00
CA LYS A 154 -7.81 -19.06 13.30
C LYS A 154 -6.94 -19.63 12.20
N ASP A 155 -7.36 -20.75 11.62
CA ASP A 155 -6.56 -21.51 10.66
C ASP A 155 -6.44 -20.73 9.35
N VAL A 156 -7.57 -20.23 8.82
CA VAL A 156 -7.62 -19.51 7.54
C VAL A 156 -6.99 -18.12 7.64
N VAL A 157 -7.22 -17.40 8.76
CA VAL A 157 -6.57 -16.11 9.01
C VAL A 157 -5.06 -16.30 9.21
N GLY A 158 -4.65 -17.39 9.87
CA GLY A 158 -3.26 -17.77 10.04
C GLY A 158 -2.53 -18.03 8.72
N GLU A 159 -3.12 -18.81 7.82
CA GLU A 159 -2.59 -19.06 6.47
C GLU A 159 -2.45 -17.77 5.66
N CYS A 160 -3.50 -16.94 5.65
CA CYS A 160 -3.47 -15.66 4.93
C CYS A 160 -2.39 -14.72 5.49
N ARG A 161 -2.24 -14.69 6.82
CA ARG A 161 -1.20 -13.90 7.51
C ARG A 161 0.20 -14.39 7.13
N GLN A 162 0.43 -15.69 7.12
CA GLN A 162 1.72 -16.26 6.73
C GLN A 162 2.09 -15.85 5.30
N LEU A 163 1.14 -15.93 4.36
CA LEU A 163 1.35 -15.44 3.00
C LEU A 163 1.62 -13.93 2.95
N MET A 164 0.96 -13.11 3.76
CA MET A 164 1.27 -11.68 3.83
C MET A 164 2.69 -11.41 4.36
N GLU A 165 3.12 -12.15 5.38
CA GLU A 165 4.46 -12.03 5.94
C GLU A 165 5.53 -12.42 4.90
N GLU A 166 5.34 -13.55 4.23
CA GLU A 166 6.24 -14.09 3.20
C GLU A 166 6.38 -13.16 1.98
N TYR A 167 5.26 -12.73 1.40
CA TYR A 167 5.29 -12.01 0.12
C TYR A 167 5.35 -10.49 0.25
N LEU A 168 4.85 -9.91 1.35
CA LEU A 168 4.59 -8.47 1.44
C LEU A 168 5.43 -7.76 2.52
N ILE A 169 5.98 -8.51 3.48
CA ILE A 169 6.74 -7.93 4.60
C ILE A 169 8.22 -8.27 4.49
N ASP A 170 8.57 -9.39 3.85
CA ASP A 170 9.96 -9.83 3.65
C ASP A 170 10.64 -9.27 2.39
N ALA A 171 9.91 -8.47 1.59
CA ALA A 171 10.52 -7.66 0.55
C ALA A 171 11.24 -6.46 1.18
N CYS A 172 12.44 -6.66 1.71
CA CYS A 172 13.44 -5.59 1.79
C CYS A 172 13.90 -5.27 0.35
N PRO A 173 13.55 -4.13 -0.26
CA PRO A 173 14.33 -3.64 -1.37
C PRO A 173 15.54 -2.93 -0.76
N SER A 174 16.60 -3.69 -0.47
CA SER A 174 17.94 -3.11 -0.45
C SER A 174 18.44 -2.98 -1.89
N GLU A 175 17.74 -2.18 -2.69
CA GLU A 175 18.29 -1.68 -3.95
C GLU A 175 18.13 -0.17 -3.95
N SER A 176 19.15 0.50 -3.42
CA SER A 176 19.48 1.83 -3.90
C SER A 176 19.63 1.78 -5.42
N PRO A 177 18.98 2.66 -6.20
CA PRO A 177 19.24 2.72 -7.62
C PRO A 177 20.73 3.04 -7.86
N PRO A 178 21.42 2.39 -8.83
CA PRO A 178 22.77 2.78 -9.19
C PRO A 178 22.70 4.16 -9.85
N SER A 179 23.06 5.19 -9.08
CA SER A 179 23.30 6.53 -9.60
C SER A 179 24.56 6.48 -10.47
N HIS A 180 24.41 6.15 -11.75
CA HIS A 180 25.41 6.43 -12.76
C HIS A 180 25.28 7.90 -13.17
N THR A 181 26.02 8.79 -12.49
CA THR A 181 26.32 10.12 -13.01
C THR A 181 27.80 10.18 -13.39
N HIS A 182 28.08 9.97 -14.67
CA HIS A 182 29.34 10.37 -15.28
C HIS A 182 29.28 11.86 -15.65
N SER A 183 29.92 12.73 -14.87
CA SER A 183 30.86 13.75 -15.39
C SER A 183 31.43 14.66 -14.29
N PRO A 184 32.61 15.28 -14.51
CA PRO A 184 33.61 15.49 -13.48
C PRO A 184 33.85 16.96 -13.09
N VAL A 185 34.65 17.11 -12.03
CA VAL A 185 35.40 18.31 -11.57
C VAL A 185 34.53 19.47 -11.04
N GLY A 186 34.70 19.97 -9.83
CA GLY A 186 35.63 19.67 -8.74
C GLY A 186 35.48 20.76 -7.69
N THR A 187 35.36 20.38 -6.43
CA THR A 187 35.71 21.25 -5.29
C THR A 187 35.96 20.35 -4.10
N VAL A 188 37.22 20.39 -3.67
CA VAL A 188 37.72 19.88 -2.41
C VAL A 188 36.93 20.45 -1.23
N SER A 189 36.58 19.62 -0.26
CA SER A 189 37.09 19.79 1.10
C SER A 189 36.74 18.61 1.99
N ALA A 190 37.74 18.16 2.71
CA ALA A 190 37.74 17.04 3.61
C ALA A 190 36.93 17.30 4.88
N ALA A 191 36.22 16.28 5.35
CA ALA A 191 36.15 15.98 6.78
C ALA A 191 35.92 14.48 6.94
N ALA A 192 36.90 13.83 7.54
CA ALA A 192 36.82 12.46 8.01
C ALA A 192 35.98 12.41 9.29
N CYS A 193 35.11 11.42 9.38
CA CYS A 193 34.61 10.89 10.66
C CYS A 193 34.21 9.44 10.38
N VAL A 194 35.15 8.49 10.52
CA VAL A 194 35.48 7.77 11.76
C VAL A 194 34.28 6.98 12.27
N SER A 195 34.39 5.67 12.04
CA SER A 195 33.53 4.59 12.52
C SER A 195 33.34 4.66 14.04
N CYS A 196 32.12 4.47 14.52
CA CYS A 196 31.83 4.30 15.94
C CYS A 196 31.62 2.81 16.23
N ASN A 197 32.64 2.17 16.81
CA ASN A 197 32.48 0.90 17.50
C ASN A 197 31.87 1.16 18.89
N VAL A 198 30.91 0.31 19.26
CA VAL A 198 30.31 0.22 20.58
C VAL A 198 31.32 -0.38 21.54
N GLU A 199 31.69 0.37 22.59
CA GLU A 199 32.15 -0.23 23.85
C GLU A 199 31.56 0.50 25.06
N LYS A 200 31.34 -0.31 26.08
CA LYS A 200 30.52 -0.13 27.28
C LYS A 200 31.45 0.18 28.45
N SER A 201 31.25 1.28 29.19
CA SER A 201 31.47 1.25 30.65
C SER A 201 30.95 2.47 31.43
N SER A 202 30.21 2.11 32.48
CA SER A 202 30.00 2.66 33.83
C SER A 202 30.33 4.11 34.27
N ALA A 203 29.35 4.60 35.05
CA ALA A 203 29.42 5.34 36.33
C ALA A 203 29.76 6.85 36.37
N GLY A 204 28.84 7.61 37.00
CA GLY A 204 29.12 8.95 37.55
C GLY A 204 27.87 9.80 37.79
N VAL A 205 27.42 9.88 39.05
CA VAL A 205 26.34 10.74 39.54
C VAL A 205 26.86 12.18 39.75
N VAL A 206 26.06 13.22 39.44
CA VAL A 206 25.70 14.40 40.29
C VAL A 206 25.10 15.55 39.43
N LYS A 207 24.05 16.17 40.01
CA LYS A 207 23.14 17.25 39.59
C LYS A 207 23.74 18.55 39.02
N ALA A 208 22.98 19.25 38.16
CA ALA A 208 22.65 20.70 38.30
C ALA A 208 21.52 21.16 37.34
N GLU A 209 20.86 22.25 37.72
CA GLU A 209 19.57 22.88 37.31
C GLU A 209 19.33 23.34 35.85
N PRO A 210 18.05 23.66 35.48
CA PRO A 210 17.65 24.20 34.17
C PRO A 210 17.67 25.75 34.10
N PRO A 211 17.94 26.36 32.93
CA PRO A 211 17.80 27.80 32.73
C PRO A 211 16.38 28.23 32.28
N PRO A 212 15.99 29.50 32.47
CA PRO A 212 14.59 29.91 32.59
C PRO A 212 13.89 30.33 31.28
N LEU A 213 12.57 30.18 31.31
CA LEU A 213 11.58 30.65 30.35
C LEU A 213 11.58 32.19 30.21
N LYS A 214 11.70 32.71 28.98
CA LYS A 214 11.35 34.10 28.64
C LYS A 214 10.16 34.16 27.68
N ARG A 215 9.00 34.37 28.31
CA ARG A 215 7.76 34.99 27.84
C ARG A 215 8.00 36.07 26.76
N ARG A 216 7.39 35.94 25.58
CA ARG A 216 7.06 37.09 24.71
C ARG A 216 5.55 37.29 24.71
N ARG A 217 5.16 38.56 24.89
CA ARG A 217 3.78 39.02 25.09
C ARG A 217 3.01 39.06 23.78
N LEU A 218 1.70 38.83 23.90
CA LEU A 218 0.66 39.39 23.04
C LEU A 218 0.85 40.90 22.87
N VAL A 219 0.59 41.38 21.65
CA VAL A 219 0.02 42.70 21.41
C VAL A 219 -1.19 42.47 20.52
N ASP A 220 -2.37 42.57 21.12
CA ASP A 220 -3.63 42.90 20.43
C ASP A 220 -3.69 44.42 20.25
N GLY A 221 -4.35 44.85 19.16
CA GLY A 221 -4.67 46.26 18.94
C GLY A 221 -5.28 46.50 17.55
N GLU A 222 -6.60 46.34 17.46
CA GLU A 222 -7.49 46.75 16.37
C GLU A 222 -7.38 48.24 16.00
N CYS A 223 -7.69 48.61 14.75
CA CYS A 223 -8.91 49.33 14.33
C CYS A 223 -8.70 50.01 12.96
N GLY A 224 -9.65 49.85 12.03
CA GLY A 224 -9.73 50.59 10.76
C GLY A 224 -9.84 49.71 9.53
#